data_AF-A0A7S6S753-F1
#
_entry.id   AF-A0A7S6S753-F1
#
_cell.length_a   1.000
_cell.length_b   1.000
_cell.length_c   1.000
_cell.angle_alpha   90.00
_cell.angle_beta   90.00
_cell.angle_gamma   90.00
#
_symmetry.space_group_name_H-M   'P 1'
#
loop_
_entity.id
_entity.type
_entity.pdbx_description
1 polymer ?
#
loop_
_entity_poly.entity_id
_entity_poly.type
_entity_poly.pdbx_seq_one_letter_code
_entity_poly.pdbx_strand_id
1 'polypeptide(L)'
;MQFALGLISAFFVSCAAVAAELPSFSSSERIVRIPQIMVDNNNLLYDVELHLDFDSGKFLVQKYSDDAPTDIAELNLPFKLAMGKTAKISSTDLQFQFSDVTEDSRCPTGLACIWAGQVSTVIDVIRAGKHSETITLTSPNSYPIVHELSGYKLELLGVQPYPVFDTGTVIKKQDYRTILRVTPLL
;
A
#
# COMPACT_ATOMS: atom_id res chain seq x y z
N MET A 1 17.98 70.03 10.46
CA MET A 1 17.26 68.75 10.33
C MET A 1 17.90 68.00 9.19
N GLN A 2 18.83 67.09 9.49
CA GLN A 2 19.69 66.42 8.50
C GLN A 2 19.29 64.95 8.44
N PHE A 3 18.73 64.53 7.31
CA PHE A 3 18.33 63.14 7.05
C PHE A 3 19.56 62.35 6.60
N ALA A 4 20.03 61.42 7.44
CA ALA A 4 21.00 60.42 7.06
C ALA A 4 20.26 59.21 6.46
N LEU A 5 20.41 58.97 5.16
CA LEU A 5 20.00 57.71 4.53
C LEU A 5 21.04 56.63 4.85
N GLY A 6 20.73 55.75 5.81
CA GLY A 6 21.49 54.53 6.05
C GLY A 6 21.13 53.46 5.01
N LEU A 7 22.12 53.02 4.22
CA LEU A 7 21.99 51.86 3.35
C LEU A 7 21.86 50.58 4.21
N ILE A 8 20.70 49.93 4.14
CA ILE A 8 20.49 48.59 4.70
C ILE A 8 21.08 47.59 3.71
N SER A 9 22.26 47.05 4.02
CA SER A 9 22.84 45.92 3.29
C SER A 9 22.10 44.64 3.65
N ALA A 10 21.23 44.17 2.75
CA ALA A 10 20.61 42.85 2.88
C ALA A 10 21.65 41.76 2.55
N PHE A 11 22.18 41.10 3.58
CA PHE A 11 22.97 39.88 3.42
C PHE A 11 22.03 38.72 3.05
N PHE A 12 21.96 38.39 1.76
CA PHE A 12 21.35 37.15 1.31
C PHE A 12 22.29 35.98 1.66
N VAL A 13 22.01 35.30 2.77
CA VAL A 13 22.61 33.99 3.04
C VAL A 13 21.97 33.00 2.06
N SER A 14 22.69 32.66 1.00
CA SER A 14 22.30 31.58 0.09
C SER A 14 22.42 30.26 0.86
N CYS A 15 21.28 29.67 1.22
CA CYS A 15 21.21 28.31 1.71
C CYS A 15 21.46 27.39 0.51
N ALA A 16 22.72 26.97 0.30
CA ALA A 16 23.06 25.98 -0.70
C ALA A 16 22.48 24.62 -0.27
N ALA A 17 21.41 24.18 -0.91
CA ALA A 17 20.93 22.82 -0.77
C ALA A 17 21.98 21.86 -1.37
N VAL A 18 22.69 21.14 -0.51
CA VAL A 18 23.59 20.06 -0.96
C VAL A 18 22.70 18.88 -1.34
N ALA A 19 22.59 18.60 -2.64
CA ALA A 19 21.94 17.38 -3.11
C ALA A 19 22.77 16.19 -2.62
N ALA A 20 22.21 15.37 -1.73
CA ALA A 20 22.83 14.12 -1.35
C ALA A 20 22.89 13.20 -2.58
N GLU A 21 24.09 12.73 -2.95
CA GLU A 21 24.23 11.72 -3.99
C GLU A 21 23.49 10.45 -3.56
N LEU A 22 22.65 9.91 -4.46
CA LEU A 22 21.93 8.67 -4.19
C LEU A 22 22.93 7.50 -4.11
N PRO A 23 22.72 6.54 -3.21
CA PRO A 23 23.56 5.36 -3.15
C PRO A 23 23.49 4.59 -4.47
N SER A 24 24.65 4.21 -5.01
CA SER A 24 24.75 3.32 -6.15
C SER A 24 25.04 1.89 -5.68
N PHE A 25 24.34 0.93 -6.27
CA PHE A 25 24.50 -0.49 -5.95
C PHE A 25 24.94 -1.21 -7.22
N SER A 26 26.05 -1.95 -7.15
CA SER A 26 26.55 -2.80 -8.23
C SER A 26 26.57 -4.25 -7.73
N SER A 27 25.89 -5.14 -8.44
CA SER A 27 25.83 -6.58 -8.13
C SER A 27 26.59 -7.36 -9.20
N SER A 28 27.50 -8.24 -8.81
CA SER A 28 28.19 -9.17 -9.73
C SER A 28 27.22 -10.16 -10.37
N GLU A 29 26.14 -10.51 -9.66
CA GLU A 29 25.09 -11.42 -10.13
C GLU A 29 24.08 -10.72 -11.05
N ARG A 30 24.14 -9.38 -11.15
CA ARG A 30 23.16 -8.56 -11.89
C ARG A 30 21.72 -8.80 -11.43
N ILE A 31 21.52 -9.13 -10.16
CA ILE A 31 20.20 -9.36 -9.57
C ILE A 31 19.96 -8.35 -8.44
N VAL A 32 18.77 -7.75 -8.45
CA VAL A 32 18.23 -6.94 -7.35
C VAL A 32 17.04 -7.68 -6.75
N ARG A 33 17.07 -7.89 -5.44
CA ARG A 33 15.99 -8.52 -4.68
C ARG A 33 15.23 -7.46 -3.91
N ILE A 34 13.93 -7.37 -4.15
CA ILE A 34 13.05 -6.42 -3.47
C ILE A 34 12.03 -7.25 -2.66
N PRO A 35 12.09 -7.23 -1.32
CA PRO A 35 11.22 -8.05 -0.48
C PRO A 35 9.73 -7.81 -0.74
N GLN A 36 9.37 -6.53 -0.95
CA GLN A 36 8.04 -6.13 -1.35
C GLN A 36 8.08 -4.81 -2.12
N ILE A 37 7.19 -4.68 -3.10
CA ILE A 37 7.02 -3.46 -3.90
C ILE A 37 5.55 -3.24 -4.20
N MET A 38 5.13 -1.98 -4.15
CA MET A 38 3.80 -1.57 -4.59
C MET A 38 3.90 -0.97 -5.98
N VAL A 39 3.26 -1.63 -6.94
CA VAL A 39 3.14 -1.23 -8.34
C VAL A 39 1.80 -0.52 -8.52
N ASP A 40 1.80 0.64 -9.18
CA ASP A 40 0.62 1.44 -9.51
C ASP A 40 -0.31 1.75 -8.32
N ASN A 41 0.24 1.80 -7.10
CA ASN A 41 -0.46 2.06 -5.83
C ASN A 41 -1.55 1.04 -5.43
N ASN A 42 -1.72 -0.05 -6.17
CA ASN A 42 -2.79 -1.03 -5.92
C ASN A 42 -2.36 -2.49 -6.11
N ASN A 43 -1.10 -2.75 -6.50
CA ASN A 43 -0.58 -4.08 -6.71
C ASN A 43 0.68 -4.32 -5.87
N LEU A 44 0.50 -4.98 -4.72
CA LEU A 44 1.59 -5.34 -3.83
C LEU A 44 2.19 -6.68 -4.26
N LEU A 45 3.46 -6.69 -4.64
CA LEU A 45 4.21 -7.89 -5.04
C LEU A 45 5.29 -8.20 -3.99
N TYR A 46 5.59 -9.48 -3.82
CA TYR A 46 6.57 -10.00 -2.89
C TYR A 46 7.70 -10.73 -3.61
N ASP A 47 8.86 -10.85 -2.93
CA ASP A 47 10.01 -11.63 -3.38
C ASP A 47 10.39 -11.35 -4.85
N VAL A 48 10.41 -10.06 -5.21
CA VAL A 48 10.66 -9.63 -6.59
C VAL A 48 12.14 -9.73 -6.89
N GLU A 49 12.47 -10.48 -7.93
CA GLU A 49 13.83 -10.60 -8.47
C GLU A 49 13.89 -9.89 -9.82
N LEU A 50 14.65 -8.79 -9.86
CA LEU A 50 14.92 -8.04 -11.08
C LEU A 50 16.32 -8.40 -11.59
N HIS A 51 16.39 -8.86 -12.83
CA HIS A 51 17.64 -9.04 -13.54
C HIS A 51 18.02 -7.77 -14.29
N LEU A 52 19.26 -7.32 -14.12
CA LEU A 52 19.78 -6.11 -14.73
C LEU A 52 20.50 -6.45 -16.04
N ASP A 53 19.99 -5.91 -17.14
CA ASP A 53 20.64 -5.94 -18.44
C ASP A 53 21.36 -4.61 -18.66
N PHE A 54 22.65 -4.59 -18.34
CA PHE A 54 23.49 -3.40 -18.52
C PHE A 54 23.81 -3.10 -19.98
N ASP A 55 23.68 -4.08 -20.88
CA ASP A 55 23.96 -3.89 -22.30
C ASP A 55 22.80 -3.11 -22.96
N SER A 56 21.56 -3.41 -22.57
CA SER A 56 20.38 -2.68 -23.05
C SER A 56 19.91 -1.54 -22.14
N GLY A 57 20.46 -1.43 -20.93
CA GLY A 57 20.03 -0.48 -19.91
C GLY A 57 18.63 -0.78 -19.35
N LYS A 58 18.19 -2.03 -19.42
CA LYS A 58 16.86 -2.48 -18.96
C LYS A 58 16.98 -3.35 -17.73
N PHE A 59 15.83 -3.58 -17.09
CA PHE A 59 15.66 -4.65 -16.12
C PHE A 59 14.53 -5.57 -16.56
N LEU A 60 14.63 -6.84 -16.15
CA LEU A 60 13.64 -7.88 -16.42
C LEU A 60 13.17 -8.44 -15.08
N VAL A 61 11.85 -8.55 -14.91
CA VAL A 61 11.29 -9.29 -13.76
C VAL A 61 11.48 -10.78 -14.02
N GLN A 62 12.31 -11.44 -13.21
CA GLN A 62 12.52 -12.89 -13.31
C GLN A 62 11.53 -13.66 -12.44
N LYS A 63 11.24 -13.14 -11.26
CA LYS A 63 10.38 -13.79 -10.27
C LYS A 63 9.63 -12.74 -9.44
N TYR A 64 8.41 -13.07 -9.06
CA TYR A 64 7.65 -12.39 -8.02
C TYR A 64 6.60 -13.36 -7.44
N SER A 65 6.01 -12.98 -6.30
CA SER A 65 4.85 -13.63 -5.71
C SER A 65 3.74 -12.62 -5.50
N ASP A 66 2.50 -13.01 -5.78
CA ASP A 66 1.32 -12.22 -5.44
C ASP A 66 0.89 -12.40 -3.98
N ASP A 67 1.17 -13.56 -3.39
CA ASP A 67 0.83 -13.84 -2.00
C ASP A 67 2.01 -13.49 -1.08
N ALA A 68 1.67 -13.03 0.13
CA ALA A 68 2.66 -12.75 1.15
C ALA A 68 3.39 -14.05 1.57
N PRO A 69 4.70 -14.00 1.84
CA PRO A 69 5.48 -15.19 2.19
C PRO A 69 5.14 -15.77 3.56
N THR A 70 4.53 -14.97 4.45
CA THR A 70 4.11 -15.37 5.79
C THR A 70 2.82 -14.67 6.22
N ASP A 71 2.16 -15.21 7.23
CA ASP A 71 1.00 -14.58 7.88
C ASP A 71 1.41 -13.48 8.90
N ILE A 72 2.66 -13.00 8.86
CA ILE A 72 3.16 -11.91 9.70
C ILE A 72 3.32 -10.66 8.83
N ALA A 73 2.69 -9.56 9.26
CA ALA A 73 2.81 -8.25 8.63
C ALA A 73 3.57 -7.29 9.55
N GLU A 74 4.32 -6.37 8.96
CA GLU A 74 5.07 -5.37 9.72
C GLU A 74 4.28 -4.07 9.87
N LEU A 75 4.49 -3.42 11.02
CA LEU A 75 3.92 -2.11 11.30
C LEU A 75 4.44 -1.08 10.28
N ASN A 76 3.57 -0.20 9.82
CA ASN A 76 3.83 0.84 8.81
C ASN A 76 4.10 0.33 7.38
N LEU A 77 4.17 -0.97 7.15
CA LEU A 77 4.30 -1.54 5.82
C LEU A 77 2.95 -2.05 5.29
N PRO A 78 2.66 -1.88 3.99
CA PRO A 78 1.52 -2.55 3.35
C PRO A 78 1.63 -4.07 3.47
N PHE A 79 0.50 -4.76 3.61
CA PHE A 79 0.43 -6.21 3.53
C PHE A 79 -0.83 -6.67 2.81
N LYS A 80 -0.72 -7.77 2.08
CA LYS A 80 -1.83 -8.38 1.35
C LYS A 80 -2.48 -9.47 2.18
N LEU A 81 -3.81 -9.51 2.19
CA LEU A 81 -4.59 -10.52 2.89
C LEU A 81 -5.58 -11.19 1.94
N ALA A 82 -5.51 -12.52 1.85
CA ALA A 82 -6.46 -13.29 1.04
C ALA A 82 -7.76 -13.60 1.78
N MET A 83 -8.83 -13.83 1.02
CA MET A 83 -10.13 -14.19 1.59
C MET A 83 -9.99 -15.37 2.56
N GLY A 84 -10.50 -15.19 3.79
CA GLY A 84 -10.43 -16.12 4.90
C GLY A 84 -9.07 -16.22 5.61
N LYS A 85 -8.03 -15.52 5.13
CA LYS A 85 -6.69 -15.52 5.76
C LYS A 85 -6.56 -14.47 6.84
N THR A 86 -5.64 -14.74 7.76
CA THR A 86 -5.35 -13.89 8.92
C THR A 86 -3.91 -13.46 8.88
N ALA A 87 -3.65 -12.18 9.15
CA ALA A 87 -2.30 -11.66 9.36
C ALA A 87 -2.14 -11.17 10.80
N LYS A 88 -1.01 -11.51 11.41
CA LYS A 88 -0.58 -10.98 12.72
C LYS A 88 0.35 -9.80 12.50
N ILE A 89 0.09 -8.69 13.19
CA ILE A 89 0.99 -7.53 13.14
C ILE A 89 2.16 -7.75 14.10
N SER A 90 3.36 -7.74 13.55
CA SER A 90 4.62 -7.93 14.27
C SER A 90 4.73 -6.97 15.46
N SER A 91 5.23 -7.46 16.59
CA SER A 91 5.41 -6.71 17.82
C SER A 91 4.13 -6.12 18.45
N THR A 92 2.95 -6.63 18.07
CA THR A 92 1.65 -6.27 18.67
C THR A 92 0.82 -7.51 19.00
N ASP A 93 -0.31 -7.30 19.68
CA ASP A 93 -1.34 -8.32 19.92
C ASP A 93 -2.46 -8.33 18.85
N LEU A 94 -2.32 -7.51 17.79
CA LEU A 94 -3.31 -7.36 16.72
C LEU A 94 -3.19 -8.45 15.67
N GLN A 95 -4.35 -8.99 15.28
CA GLN A 95 -4.52 -9.84 14.12
C GLN A 95 -5.72 -9.34 13.30
N PHE A 96 -5.63 -9.48 11.99
CA PHE A 96 -6.67 -9.08 11.05
C PHE A 96 -7.02 -10.25 10.14
N GLN A 97 -8.30 -10.58 10.03
CA GLN A 97 -8.80 -11.56 9.07
C GLN A 97 -9.65 -10.86 7.99
N PHE A 98 -9.44 -11.20 6.72
CA PHE A 98 -10.30 -10.73 5.64
C PHE A 98 -11.45 -11.71 5.47
N SER A 99 -12.63 -11.32 5.93
CA SER A 99 -13.74 -12.25 6.16
C SER A 99 -14.78 -12.25 5.07
N ASP A 100 -15.05 -11.10 4.45
CA ASP A 100 -16.00 -11.03 3.34
C ASP A 100 -15.82 -9.81 2.42
N VAL A 101 -16.43 -9.89 1.24
CA VAL A 101 -16.79 -8.74 0.40
C VAL A 101 -18.31 -8.70 0.32
N THR A 102 -18.90 -7.66 0.90
CA THR A 102 -20.36 -7.50 0.97
C THR A 102 -20.94 -6.83 -0.26
N GLU A 103 -20.15 -5.98 -0.92
CA GLU A 103 -20.52 -5.30 -2.16
C GLU A 103 -19.27 -5.06 -3.00
N ASP A 104 -19.37 -5.26 -4.31
CA ASP A 104 -18.41 -4.74 -5.29
C ASP A 104 -19.14 -4.23 -6.53
N SER A 105 -19.30 -2.91 -6.60
CA SER A 105 -19.90 -2.16 -7.69
C SER A 105 -18.87 -1.30 -8.44
N ARG A 106 -17.56 -1.50 -8.19
CA ARG A 106 -16.47 -0.72 -8.82
C ARG A 106 -16.63 -0.73 -10.35
N CYS A 107 -16.46 0.44 -10.95
CA CYS A 107 -16.53 0.61 -12.40
C CYS A 107 -15.49 -0.26 -13.09
N PRO A 108 -15.87 -1.27 -13.91
CA PRO A 108 -14.89 -2.16 -14.52
C PRO A 108 -13.94 -1.43 -15.48
N THR A 109 -12.68 -1.88 -15.52
CA THR A 109 -11.73 -1.41 -16.53
C THR A 109 -12.28 -1.71 -17.93
N GLY A 110 -12.22 -0.71 -18.82
CA GLY A 110 -12.76 -0.80 -20.19
C GLY A 110 -14.19 -0.24 -20.35
N LEU A 111 -14.84 0.18 -19.27
CA LEU A 111 -16.12 0.90 -19.30
C LEU A 111 -15.98 2.36 -18.85
N ALA A 112 -16.85 3.21 -19.38
CA ALA A 112 -17.05 4.57 -18.91
C ALA A 112 -18.30 4.61 -18.02
N CYS A 113 -18.12 4.61 -16.70
CA CYS A 113 -19.22 4.72 -15.75
C CYS A 113 -19.51 6.17 -15.41
N ILE A 114 -20.79 6.52 -15.24
CA ILE A 114 -21.21 7.83 -14.72
C ILE A 114 -20.85 7.96 -13.23
N TRP A 115 -20.87 6.85 -12.50
CA TRP A 115 -20.50 6.75 -11.08
C TRP A 115 -19.38 5.71 -10.95
N ALA A 116 -18.35 6.02 -10.15
CA ALA A 116 -17.17 5.14 -10.01
C ALA A 116 -17.47 3.80 -9.30
N GLY A 117 -18.62 3.69 -8.61
CA GLY A 117 -18.99 2.54 -7.80
C GLY A 117 -18.09 2.37 -6.57
N GLN A 118 -18.27 1.31 -5.78
CA GLN A 118 -17.47 1.04 -4.58
C GLN A 118 -17.33 -0.44 -4.26
N VAL A 119 -16.40 -0.80 -3.38
CA VAL A 119 -16.20 -2.13 -2.82
C VAL A 119 -16.18 -2.03 -1.31
N SER A 120 -16.94 -2.90 -0.64
CA SER A 120 -17.05 -2.99 0.82
C SER A 120 -16.46 -4.31 1.30
N THR A 121 -15.39 -4.21 2.09
CA THR A 121 -14.66 -5.36 2.64
C THR A 121 -14.91 -5.47 4.14
N VAL A 122 -15.05 -6.69 4.64
CA VAL A 122 -15.24 -7.00 6.05
C VAL A 122 -13.94 -7.54 6.62
N ILE A 123 -13.43 -6.87 7.64
CA ILE A 123 -12.21 -7.25 8.35
C ILE A 123 -12.57 -7.57 9.79
N ASP A 124 -12.19 -8.75 10.27
CA ASP A 124 -12.26 -9.08 11.70
C ASP A 124 -10.96 -8.71 12.38
N VAL A 125 -11.05 -7.90 13.43
CA VAL A 125 -9.96 -7.45 14.29
C VAL A 125 -9.94 -8.31 15.55
N ILE A 126 -8.87 -9.08 15.70
CA ILE A 126 -8.69 -10.03 16.80
C ILE A 126 -7.57 -9.51 17.70
N ARG A 127 -7.83 -9.48 19.02
CA ARG A 127 -6.84 -9.13 20.05
C ARG A 127 -6.78 -10.21 21.11
N ALA A 128 -5.58 -10.50 21.61
CA ALA A 128 -5.40 -11.52 22.63
C ALA A 128 -6.25 -11.21 23.88
N GLY A 129 -7.11 -12.14 24.28
CA GLY A 129 -7.95 -12.01 25.48
C GLY A 129 -9.13 -11.04 25.36
N LYS A 130 -9.49 -10.57 24.15
CA LYS A 130 -10.66 -9.72 23.89
C LYS A 130 -11.61 -10.38 22.90
N HIS A 131 -12.86 -9.91 22.87
CA HIS A 131 -13.81 -10.30 21.82
C HIS A 131 -13.37 -9.75 20.47
N SER A 132 -13.66 -10.48 19.39
CA SER A 132 -13.39 -10.04 18.02
C SER A 132 -14.28 -8.85 17.67
N GLU A 133 -13.72 -7.86 16.99
CA GLU A 133 -14.44 -6.69 16.48
C GLU A 133 -14.53 -6.83 14.95
N THR A 134 -15.71 -6.69 14.36
CA THR A 134 -15.89 -6.74 12.90
C THR A 134 -16.06 -5.33 12.37
N ILE A 135 -15.25 -4.96 11.38
CA ILE A 135 -15.26 -3.64 10.76
C ILE A 135 -15.49 -3.75 9.25
N THR A 136 -16.18 -2.76 8.67
CA THR A 136 -16.39 -2.66 7.23
C THR A 136 -15.59 -1.50 6.67
N LEU A 137 -14.73 -1.76 5.69
CA LEU A 137 -13.94 -0.76 4.97
C LEU A 137 -14.44 -0.66 3.53
N THR A 138 -14.95 0.52 3.15
CA THR A 138 -15.57 0.76 1.84
C THR A 138 -14.78 1.75 0.99
N SER A 139 -14.43 1.36 -0.24
CA SER A 139 -13.64 2.15 -1.19
C SER A 139 -14.33 2.23 -2.55
N PRO A 140 -14.54 3.40 -3.18
CA PRO A 140 -14.06 4.74 -2.83
C PRO A 140 -15.19 5.57 -2.21
N ASN A 141 -14.97 6.13 -1.03
CA ASN A 141 -15.50 7.47 -0.80
C ASN A 141 -14.66 8.22 0.23
N SER A 142 -13.76 9.04 -0.33
CA SER A 142 -12.91 10.05 0.33
C SER A 142 -11.81 9.50 1.26
N TYR A 143 -10.58 9.74 0.84
CA TYR A 143 -9.35 9.27 1.47
C TYR A 143 -9.09 9.90 2.84
N PRO A 144 -8.44 9.19 3.79
CA PRO A 144 -8.22 7.75 3.85
C PRO A 144 -9.34 7.04 4.63
N ILE A 145 -9.70 5.82 4.21
CA ILE A 145 -10.59 4.94 4.97
C ILE A 145 -9.78 4.41 6.16
N VAL A 146 -9.83 5.16 7.26
CA VAL A 146 -9.13 4.86 8.49
C VAL A 146 -10.13 4.34 9.51
N HIS A 147 -9.91 3.15 10.02
CA HIS A 147 -10.53 2.72 11.26
C HIS A 147 -9.52 2.90 12.40
N GLU A 148 -9.88 3.72 13.39
CA GLU A 148 -9.09 3.83 14.60
C GLU A 148 -9.31 2.58 15.45
N LEU A 149 -8.20 2.01 15.91
CA LEU A 149 -8.12 0.93 16.87
C LEU A 149 -7.35 1.49 18.06
N SER A 150 -7.50 0.92 19.25
CA SER A 150 -6.85 1.47 20.46
C SER A 150 -5.32 1.60 20.27
N GLY A 151 -4.83 2.81 19.96
CA GLY A 151 -3.42 3.12 19.70
C GLY A 151 -2.93 2.89 18.27
N TYR A 152 -3.80 2.49 17.33
CA TYR A 152 -3.42 2.22 15.93
C TYR A 152 -4.48 2.72 14.96
N LYS A 153 -4.09 2.83 13.69
CA LYS A 153 -4.98 3.10 12.57
C LYS A 153 -4.85 1.95 11.56
N LEU A 154 -5.97 1.46 11.05
CA LEU A 154 -6.00 0.51 9.93
C LEU A 154 -6.46 1.23 8.66
N GLU A 155 -5.68 1.11 7.59
CA GLU A 155 -5.96 1.67 6.27
C GLU A 155 -6.24 0.57 5.25
N LEU A 156 -7.32 0.70 4.48
CA LEU A 156 -7.53 -0.06 3.24
C LEU A 156 -6.85 0.67 2.08
N LEU A 157 -5.75 0.11 1.58
CA LEU A 157 -4.98 0.68 0.47
C LEU A 157 -5.49 0.21 -0.89
N GLY A 158 -6.03 -1.00 -0.97
CA GLY A 158 -6.54 -1.54 -2.23
C GLY A 158 -7.31 -2.85 -2.06
N VAL A 159 -8.09 -3.20 -3.08
CA VAL A 159 -8.81 -4.48 -3.19
C VAL A 159 -8.56 -5.05 -4.58
N GLN A 160 -8.08 -6.29 -4.64
CA GLN A 160 -7.81 -7.01 -5.88
C GLN A 160 -8.72 -8.24 -6.00
N PRO A 161 -8.99 -8.74 -7.21
CA PRO A 161 -8.72 -8.07 -8.49
C PRO A 161 -9.61 -6.84 -8.67
N TYR A 162 -9.23 -5.93 -9.56
CA TYR A 162 -10.14 -4.88 -10.02
C TYR A 162 -11.06 -5.46 -11.10
N PRO A 163 -12.37 -5.14 -11.14
CA PRO A 163 -13.26 -5.66 -12.15
C PRO A 163 -12.81 -5.25 -13.55
N VAL A 164 -12.85 -6.18 -14.50
CA VAL A 164 -12.58 -5.94 -15.91
C VAL A 164 -13.86 -6.19 -16.69
N PHE A 165 -14.13 -5.36 -17.70
CA PHE A 165 -15.28 -5.59 -18.56
C PHE A 165 -15.07 -6.83 -19.42
N ASP A 166 -15.68 -7.92 -19.00
CA ASP A 166 -15.74 -9.19 -19.70
C ASP A 166 -17.18 -9.71 -19.62
N THR A 167 -17.70 -10.20 -20.75
CA THR A 167 -19.04 -10.78 -20.87
C THR A 167 -19.08 -12.18 -20.22
N GLY A 168 -18.98 -12.24 -18.89
CA GLY A 168 -19.25 -13.48 -18.13
C GLY A 168 -18.38 -13.72 -16.90
N THR A 169 -17.33 -12.95 -16.65
CA THR A 169 -16.45 -13.19 -15.50
C THR A 169 -16.97 -12.51 -14.24
N VAL A 170 -17.54 -13.33 -13.35
CA VAL A 170 -17.84 -12.94 -11.97
C VAL A 170 -16.62 -13.23 -11.10
N ILE A 171 -16.10 -12.20 -10.40
CA ILE A 171 -15.02 -12.39 -9.43
C ILE A 171 -15.54 -13.28 -8.31
N LYS A 172 -14.92 -14.44 -8.09
CA LYS A 172 -15.33 -15.34 -7.02
C LYS A 172 -14.82 -14.79 -5.69
N LYS A 173 -15.56 -14.98 -4.60
CA LYS A 173 -15.20 -14.44 -3.27
C LYS A 173 -13.77 -14.81 -2.85
N GLN A 174 -13.34 -16.03 -3.12
CA GLN A 174 -12.00 -16.52 -2.79
C GLN A 174 -10.86 -15.88 -3.58
N ASP A 175 -11.16 -15.23 -4.70
CA ASP A 175 -10.16 -14.57 -5.55
C ASP A 175 -9.82 -13.18 -5.01
N TYR A 176 -10.64 -12.64 -4.10
CA TYR A 176 -10.38 -11.33 -3.51
C TYR A 176 -9.15 -11.34 -2.60
N ARG A 177 -8.44 -10.21 -2.65
CA ARG A 177 -7.34 -9.84 -1.77
C ARG A 177 -7.55 -8.40 -1.30
N THR A 178 -7.26 -8.09 -0.04
CA THR A 178 -7.13 -6.72 0.44
C THR A 178 -5.65 -6.36 0.60
N ILE A 179 -5.32 -5.09 0.38
CA ILE A 179 -4.02 -4.52 0.73
C ILE A 179 -4.28 -3.55 1.88
N LEU A 180 -3.71 -3.85 3.04
CA LEU A 180 -3.93 -3.13 4.28
C LEU A 180 -2.63 -2.51 4.78
N ARG A 181 -2.73 -1.50 5.63
CA ARG A 181 -1.60 -0.97 6.41
C ARG A 181 -2.04 -0.60 7.81
N VAL A 182 -1.20 -0.93 8.79
CA VAL A 182 -1.41 -0.56 10.19
C VAL A 182 -0.33 0.43 10.60
N THR A 183 -0.70 1.58 11.17
CA THR A 183 0.25 2.53 11.75
C THR A 183 -0.15 2.87 13.19
N PRO A 184 0.78 3.30 14.05
CA PRO A 184 0.43 3.88 15.35
C PRO A 184 -0.50 5.09 15.21
N LEU A 185 -1.36 5.30 16.21
CA LEU A 185 -2.07 6.56 16.44
C LEU A 185 -1.14 7.43 17.30
N LEU A 186 -0.72 8.60 16.79
CA LEU A 186 0.17 9.53 17.49
C LEU A 186 -0.51 10.17 18.71
#